data_AF-A0A6I1YWJ8-F1
#
_entry.id   AF-A0A6I1YWJ8-F1
#
_cell.length_a   1.000
_cell.length_b   1.000
_cell.length_c   1.000
_cell.angle_alpha   90.00
_cell.angle_beta   90.00
_cell.angle_gamma   90.00
#
_symmetry.space_group_name_H-M   'P 1'
#
loop_
_entity.id
_entity.type
_entity.pdbx_description
1 polymer ?
#
loop_
_entity_poly.entity_id
_entity_poly.type
_entity_poly.pdbx_seq_one_letter_code
_entity_poly.pdbx_strand_id
1 'polypeptide(L)'
;MSETQHSTDNSAPNSHCSSCGAPYGEGVSGWPRTCPTCGTVAYRNPLPVAIALQPVYDTKGTALVVITRTVAPARGGTALPGGYIDDREDWKQAVVRELKEETGIDAAARDVRLVDAMSSPDGHLLLFGLLPERPVEGLPPADPTDETEGWQLLRRPEELAFPLHTVAVRAWFEGRYI
;
A
#
# COMPACT_ATOMS: atom_id res chain seq x y z
N MET A 1 34.65 18.05 -39.42
CA MET A 1 33.47 18.08 -38.52
C MET A 1 33.07 16.64 -38.31
N SER A 2 33.40 16.08 -37.15
CA SER A 2 33.00 14.71 -36.79
C SER A 2 31.88 14.89 -35.78
N GLU A 3 30.65 14.66 -36.22
CA GLU A 3 29.48 14.72 -35.35
C GLU A 3 29.59 13.59 -34.34
N THR A 4 29.91 13.97 -33.10
CA THR A 4 29.82 13.09 -31.94
C THR A 4 28.35 12.71 -31.79
N GLN A 5 27.96 11.56 -32.32
CA GLN A 5 26.66 10.96 -32.10
C GLN A 5 26.45 10.86 -30.60
N HIS A 6 25.59 11.73 -30.07
CA HIS A 6 25.12 11.61 -28.70
C HIS A 6 24.27 10.35 -28.65
N SER A 7 24.84 9.30 -28.03
CA SER A 7 24.11 8.13 -27.55
C SER A 7 22.88 8.64 -26.81
N THR A 8 21.71 8.48 -27.41
CA THR A 8 20.43 8.65 -26.72
C THR A 8 20.45 7.75 -25.49
N ASP A 9 20.35 8.32 -24.30
CA ASP A 9 20.25 7.60 -23.04
C ASP A 9 19.20 6.50 -23.14
N ASN A 10 19.65 5.25 -23.32
CA ASN A 10 18.79 4.10 -23.58
C ASN A 10 18.42 3.36 -22.29
N SER A 11 18.44 4.07 -21.16
CA SER A 11 18.13 3.51 -19.84
C SER A 11 16.63 3.60 -19.55
N ALA A 12 15.81 2.91 -20.34
CA ALA A 12 14.42 2.67 -19.96
C ALA A 12 14.38 1.67 -18.79
N PRO A 13 13.51 1.85 -17.77
CA PRO A 13 13.33 0.86 -16.72
C PRO A 13 13.07 -0.52 -17.31
N ASN A 14 13.73 -1.54 -16.76
CA ASN A 14 13.59 -2.93 -17.20
C ASN A 14 14.09 -3.20 -18.65
N SER A 15 14.96 -2.38 -19.24
CA SER A 15 15.55 -2.65 -20.57
C SER A 15 16.68 -3.70 -20.56
N HIS A 16 17.27 -3.98 -19.39
CA HIS A 16 18.39 -4.91 -19.23
C HIS A 16 18.08 -6.01 -18.20
N CYS A 17 18.75 -7.15 -18.32
CA CYS A 17 18.66 -8.26 -17.38
C CYS A 17 19.30 -7.87 -16.04
N SER A 18 18.56 -8.01 -14.94
CA SER A 18 19.07 -7.74 -13.59
C SER A 18 20.13 -8.74 -13.12
N SER A 19 20.25 -9.90 -13.77
CA SER A 19 21.24 -10.93 -13.40
C SER A 19 22.59 -10.75 -14.09
N CYS A 20 22.64 -10.34 -15.36
CA CYS A 20 23.89 -10.29 -16.14
C CYS A 20 24.15 -8.93 -16.82
N GLY A 21 23.21 -7.99 -16.74
CA GLY A 21 23.34 -6.65 -17.34
C GLY A 21 23.13 -6.59 -18.85
N ALA A 22 22.90 -7.72 -19.54
CA ALA A 22 22.67 -7.71 -20.99
C ALA A 22 21.33 -7.06 -21.35
N PRO A 23 21.23 -6.28 -22.44
CA PRO A 23 19.96 -5.76 -22.94
C PRO A 23 19.07 -6.92 -23.39
N TYR A 24 17.75 -6.80 -23.20
CA TYR A 24 16.81 -7.82 -23.68
C TYR A 24 16.70 -7.86 -25.22
N GLY A 25 17.03 -6.75 -25.89
CA GLY A 25 17.01 -6.65 -27.35
C GLY A 25 15.62 -6.48 -27.96
N GLU A 26 15.59 -6.23 -29.28
CA GLU A 26 14.34 -6.14 -30.04
C GLU A 26 13.69 -7.53 -30.15
N GLY A 27 12.39 -7.62 -29.85
CA GLY A 27 11.62 -8.87 -29.92
C GLY A 27 11.36 -9.57 -28.58
N VAL A 28 12.07 -9.20 -27.50
CA VAL A 28 11.73 -9.67 -26.15
C VAL A 28 10.78 -8.66 -25.49
N SER A 29 9.49 -8.97 -25.49
CA SER A 29 8.43 -8.13 -24.91
C SER A 29 7.56 -8.93 -23.93
N GLY A 30 6.79 -8.23 -23.11
CA GLY A 30 5.90 -8.86 -22.12
C GLY A 30 6.62 -9.51 -20.94
N TRP A 31 5.83 -10.20 -20.11
CA TRP A 31 6.27 -10.89 -18.91
C TRP A 31 5.52 -12.23 -18.76
N PRO A 32 6.15 -13.28 -18.20
CA PRO A 32 7.58 -13.36 -17.91
C PRO A 32 8.40 -13.34 -19.20
N ARG A 33 9.69 -13.01 -19.08
CA ARG A 33 10.61 -12.98 -20.23
C ARG A 33 11.93 -13.60 -19.87
N THR A 34 12.55 -14.25 -20.84
CA THR A 34 13.84 -14.95 -20.67
C THR A 34 14.95 -14.11 -21.26
N CYS A 35 16.02 -13.90 -20.51
CA CYS A 35 17.22 -13.23 -21.01
C CYS A 35 17.86 -14.09 -22.12
N PRO A 36 18.08 -13.53 -23.33
CA PRO A 36 18.67 -14.29 -24.44
C PRO A 36 20.15 -14.62 -24.22
N THR A 37 20.81 -13.96 -23.25
CA THR A 37 22.25 -14.13 -22.98
C THR A 37 22.53 -15.16 -21.89
N CYS A 38 21.89 -15.04 -20.72
CA CYS A 38 22.16 -15.92 -19.57
C CYS A 38 21.04 -16.90 -19.25
N GLY A 39 19.91 -16.85 -19.99
CA GLY A 39 18.77 -17.76 -19.78
C GLY A 39 17.93 -17.46 -18.54
N THR A 40 18.25 -16.44 -17.74
CA THR A 40 17.47 -16.06 -16.56
C THR A 40 16.07 -15.61 -16.94
N VAL A 41 15.05 -16.15 -16.28
CA VAL A 41 13.65 -15.71 -16.44
C VAL A 41 13.36 -14.58 -15.45
N ALA A 42 12.87 -13.46 -15.97
CA ALA A 42 12.43 -12.33 -15.18
C ALA A 42 10.89 -12.26 -15.16
N TYR A 43 10.34 -11.99 -13.98
CA TYR A 43 8.91 -11.84 -13.74
C TYR A 43 8.60 -10.41 -13.34
N ARG A 44 7.36 -9.99 -13.58
CA ARG A 44 6.81 -8.74 -13.04
C ARG A 44 5.59 -9.09 -12.22
N ASN A 45 5.74 -9.03 -10.91
CA ASN A 45 4.70 -9.36 -9.95
C ASN A 45 4.04 -8.08 -9.43
N PRO A 46 2.79 -8.15 -8.96
CA PRO A 46 2.19 -7.05 -8.22
C PRO A 46 3.02 -6.70 -6.97
N LEU A 47 3.07 -5.42 -6.63
CA LEU A 47 3.66 -4.96 -5.38
C LEU A 47 2.65 -5.16 -4.23
N PRO A 48 3.03 -5.90 -3.16
CA PRO A 48 2.15 -6.14 -2.03
C PRO A 48 2.06 -4.88 -1.14
N VAL A 49 0.83 -4.54 -0.72
CA VAL A 49 0.52 -3.38 0.12
C VAL A 49 -0.39 -3.85 1.26
N ALA A 50 -0.07 -3.49 2.50
CA ALA A 50 -0.84 -3.81 3.69
C ALA A 50 -1.66 -2.59 4.14
N ILE A 51 -2.97 -2.77 4.32
CA ILE A 51 -3.90 -1.71 4.72
C ILE A 51 -4.56 -2.06 6.04
N ALA A 52 -4.55 -1.14 7.01
CA ALA A 52 -5.15 -1.30 8.32
C ALA A 52 -6.60 -0.76 8.35
N LEU A 53 -7.54 -1.61 8.77
CA LEU A 53 -8.85 -1.16 9.27
C LEU A 53 -8.80 -1.25 10.80
N GLN A 54 -8.82 -0.08 11.45
CA GLN A 54 -8.90 0.03 12.90
C GLN A 54 -10.26 0.60 13.32
N PRO A 55 -11.22 -0.26 13.71
CA PRO A 55 -12.48 0.17 14.30
C PRO A 55 -12.25 0.75 15.69
N VAL A 56 -13.00 1.78 16.02
CA VAL A 56 -13.02 2.39 17.35
C VAL A 56 -14.43 2.82 17.73
N TYR A 57 -14.71 2.90 19.02
CA TYR A 57 -16.00 3.41 19.51
C TYR A 57 -15.83 4.52 20.53
N ASP A 58 -16.79 5.43 20.52
CA ASP A 58 -17.01 6.42 21.55
C ASP A 58 -18.51 6.57 21.82
N THR A 59 -18.90 7.60 22.58
CA THR A 59 -20.31 7.87 22.91
C THR A 59 -21.20 8.18 21.68
N LYS A 60 -20.62 8.41 20.50
CA LYS A 60 -21.34 8.64 19.24
C LYS A 60 -21.43 7.38 18.37
N GLY A 61 -20.89 6.24 18.82
CA GLY A 61 -20.90 4.96 18.12
C GLY A 61 -19.56 4.58 17.48
N THR A 62 -19.57 3.52 16.68
CA THR A 62 -18.36 3.00 16.02
C THR A 62 -17.94 3.84 14.82
N ALA A 63 -16.64 3.96 14.61
CA ALA A 63 -15.98 4.66 13.52
C ALA A 63 -14.74 3.88 13.05
N LEU A 64 -14.18 4.24 11.89
CA LEU A 64 -12.85 3.79 11.46
C LEU A 64 -11.83 4.92 11.64
N VAL A 65 -10.62 4.55 12.04
CA VAL A 65 -9.46 5.45 11.98
C VAL A 65 -9.03 5.62 10.52
N VAL A 66 -8.89 6.88 10.08
CA VAL A 66 -8.33 7.27 8.77
C VAL A 66 -7.29 8.37 8.96
N ILE A 67 -6.37 8.51 8.02
CA ILE A 67 -5.32 9.52 8.03
C ILE A 67 -5.51 10.54 6.91
N THR A 68 -4.90 11.72 7.07
CA THR A 68 -4.73 12.70 6.00
C THR A 68 -3.28 12.66 5.52
N ARG A 69 -3.07 12.34 4.24
CA ARG A 69 -1.73 12.10 3.68
C ARG A 69 -0.92 13.38 3.50
N THR A 70 0.35 13.40 3.89
CA THR A 70 1.29 14.48 3.57
C THR A 70 2.25 14.11 2.45
N VAL A 71 2.21 12.89 1.92
CA VAL A 71 3.11 12.40 0.86
C VAL A 71 2.36 12.03 -0.43
N ALA A 72 3.08 12.00 -1.55
CA ALA A 72 2.53 11.53 -2.82
C ALA A 72 2.47 9.99 -2.85
N PRO A 73 1.54 9.37 -3.61
CA PRO A 73 0.44 10.00 -4.36
C PRO A 73 -0.68 10.54 -3.44
N ALA A 74 -1.57 11.36 -4.00
CA ALA A 74 -2.77 11.87 -3.34
C ALA A 74 -2.53 12.62 -2.01
N ARG A 75 -1.49 13.46 -1.97
CA ARG A 75 -1.23 14.40 -0.86
C ARG A 75 -2.48 15.24 -0.56
N GLY A 76 -2.81 15.39 0.72
CA GLY A 76 -4.00 16.07 1.22
C GLY A 76 -5.27 15.21 1.20
N GLY A 77 -5.21 13.99 0.66
CA GLY A 77 -6.34 13.07 0.62
C GLY A 77 -6.47 12.24 1.89
N THR A 78 -7.72 11.88 2.22
CA THR A 78 -8.04 10.96 3.31
C THR A 78 -7.84 9.51 2.87
N ALA A 79 -7.16 8.68 3.67
CA ALA A 79 -6.94 7.27 3.38
C ALA A 79 -7.02 6.40 4.65
N LEU A 80 -7.29 5.10 4.49
CA LEU A 80 -6.92 4.10 5.51
C LEU A 80 -5.40 4.08 5.67
N PRO A 81 -4.88 3.85 6.89
CA PRO A 81 -3.45 3.69 7.10
C PRO A 81 -2.90 2.48 6.35
N GLY A 82 -1.71 2.58 5.77
CA GLY A 82 -1.10 1.47 5.06
C GLY A 82 0.00 1.84 4.07
N GLY A 83 0.83 0.84 3.77
CA GLY A 83 1.99 0.99 2.90
C GLY A 83 2.52 -0.35 2.40
N TYR A 84 3.70 -0.32 1.77
CA TYR A 84 4.28 -1.50 1.13
C TYR A 84 4.69 -2.55 2.17
N ILE A 85 4.58 -3.82 1.78
CA ILE A 85 5.12 -4.92 2.58
C ILE A 85 6.61 -5.08 2.23
N ASP A 86 7.46 -5.02 3.24
CA ASP A 86 8.92 -5.08 3.07
C ASP A 86 9.42 -6.48 2.71
N ASP A 87 10.65 -6.57 2.18
CA ASP A 87 11.28 -7.86 1.87
C ASP A 87 11.37 -8.73 3.11
N ARG A 88 10.80 -9.94 3.02
CA ARG A 88 10.68 -10.93 4.12
C ARG A 88 9.82 -10.48 5.32
N GLU A 89 9.00 -9.46 5.16
CA GLU A 89 8.03 -9.04 6.18
C GLU A 89 6.73 -9.87 6.08
N ASP A 90 6.17 -10.29 7.21
CA ASP A 90 4.82 -10.85 7.23
C ASP A 90 3.77 -9.74 7.05
N TRP A 91 2.77 -9.98 6.20
CA TRP A 91 1.78 -8.94 5.89
C TRP A 91 1.03 -8.41 7.10
N LYS A 92 0.84 -9.20 8.17
CA LYS A 92 0.23 -8.71 9.42
C LYS A 92 1.17 -7.79 10.19
N GLN A 93 2.48 -8.03 10.10
CA GLN A 93 3.49 -7.14 10.66
C GLN A 93 3.48 -5.80 9.94
N ALA A 94 3.40 -5.83 8.60
CA ALA A 94 3.25 -4.60 7.80
C ALA A 94 1.99 -3.81 8.20
N VAL A 95 0.82 -4.47 8.36
CA VAL A 95 -0.42 -3.79 8.81
C VAL A 95 -0.21 -3.02 10.12
N VAL A 96 0.43 -3.64 11.12
CA VAL A 96 0.63 -2.97 12.43
C VAL A 96 1.78 -1.98 12.44
N ARG A 97 2.82 -2.19 11.61
CA ARG A 97 3.92 -1.24 11.41
C ARG A 97 3.39 0.05 10.80
N GLU A 98 2.69 -0.05 9.66
CA GLU A 98 2.13 1.10 8.94
C GLU A 98 1.11 1.85 9.80
N LEU A 99 0.22 1.12 10.49
CA LEU A 99 -0.70 1.73 11.45
C LEU A 99 0.06 2.57 12.48
N LYS A 100 1.13 2.01 13.07
CA LYS A 100 1.92 2.70 14.08
C LYS A 100 2.67 3.90 13.52
N GLU A 101 3.31 3.76 12.36
CA GLU A 101 4.08 4.82 11.71
C GLU A 101 3.21 6.04 11.37
N GLU A 102 1.99 5.81 10.87
CA GLU A 102 1.10 6.88 10.40
C GLU A 102 0.15 7.45 11.47
N THR A 103 -0.07 6.73 12.58
CA THR A 103 -1.07 7.11 13.60
C THR A 103 -0.56 7.06 15.05
N GLY A 104 0.61 6.48 15.29
CA GLY A 104 1.11 6.16 16.63
C GLY A 104 0.40 4.99 17.32
N ILE A 105 -0.65 4.43 16.72
CA ILE A 105 -1.50 3.42 17.35
C ILE A 105 -0.80 2.06 17.35
N ASP A 106 -0.49 1.52 18.54
CA ASP A 106 0.04 0.17 18.68
C ASP A 106 -1.05 -0.93 18.50
N ALA A 107 -0.64 -2.05 17.92
CA ALA A 107 -1.44 -3.27 17.77
C ALA A 107 -0.54 -4.51 17.67
N ALA A 108 -1.09 -5.70 17.94
CA ALA A 108 -0.35 -6.94 17.78
C ALA A 108 -0.73 -7.62 16.45
N ALA A 109 0.27 -8.01 15.66
CA ALA A 109 0.07 -8.68 14.37
C ALA A 109 -0.82 -9.94 14.48
N ARG A 110 -0.77 -10.67 15.61
CA ARG A 110 -1.62 -11.85 15.85
C ARG A 110 -3.13 -11.54 15.85
N ASP A 111 -3.50 -10.30 16.15
CA ASP A 111 -4.89 -9.86 16.23
C ASP A 111 -5.43 -9.38 14.87
N VAL A 112 -4.55 -9.24 13.87
CA VAL A 112 -4.95 -8.86 12.51
C VAL A 112 -5.63 -10.03 11.81
N ARG A 113 -6.84 -9.78 11.31
CA ARG A 113 -7.62 -10.70 10.47
C ARG A 113 -7.70 -10.17 9.04
N LEU A 114 -7.40 -11.01 8.06
CA LEU A 114 -7.59 -10.66 6.65
C LEU A 114 -9.09 -10.55 6.39
N VAL A 115 -9.54 -9.42 5.85
CA VAL A 115 -10.95 -9.21 5.48
C VAL A 115 -11.16 -9.03 3.99
N ASP A 116 -10.12 -8.62 3.25
CA ASP A 116 -10.18 -8.55 1.80
C ASP A 116 -8.80 -8.58 1.15
N ALA A 117 -8.75 -8.97 -0.11
CA ALA A 117 -7.56 -8.93 -0.95
C ALA A 117 -7.96 -8.43 -2.35
N MET A 118 -7.46 -7.25 -2.73
CA MET A 118 -7.87 -6.57 -3.96
C MET A 118 -6.67 -6.23 -4.84
N SER A 119 -6.82 -6.35 -6.16
CA SER A 119 -5.78 -5.98 -7.12
C SER A 119 -6.08 -4.62 -7.75
N SER A 120 -5.11 -3.70 -7.69
CA SER A 120 -5.16 -2.44 -8.43
C SER A 120 -4.73 -2.67 -9.89
N PRO A 121 -5.37 -1.99 -10.88
CA PRO A 121 -4.87 -1.95 -12.25
C PRO A 121 -3.41 -1.46 -12.38
N ASP A 122 -2.93 -0.70 -11.40
CA ASP A 122 -1.56 -0.17 -11.36
C ASP A 122 -0.50 -1.19 -10.93
N GLY A 123 -0.89 -2.44 -10.70
CA GLY A 123 0.02 -3.53 -10.34
C GLY A 123 0.29 -3.63 -8.84
N HIS A 124 -0.69 -3.32 -8.00
CA HIS A 124 -0.63 -3.54 -6.55
C HIS A 124 -1.58 -4.65 -6.11
N LEU A 125 -1.17 -5.43 -5.11
CA LEU A 125 -2.03 -6.35 -4.37
C LEU A 125 -2.22 -5.80 -2.95
N LEU A 126 -3.42 -5.31 -2.65
CA LEU A 126 -3.76 -4.76 -1.35
C LEU A 126 -4.34 -5.85 -0.46
N LEU A 127 -3.76 -6.03 0.72
CA LEU A 127 -4.25 -6.90 1.77
C LEU A 127 -4.86 -6.04 2.89
N PHE A 128 -6.17 -6.17 3.09
CA PHE A 128 -6.89 -5.40 4.11
C PHE A 128 -6.97 -6.20 5.41
N GLY A 129 -6.26 -5.72 6.43
CA GLY A 129 -6.24 -6.29 7.77
C GLY A 129 -7.19 -5.55 8.71
N LEU A 130 -8.18 -6.26 9.25
CA LEU A 130 -9.05 -5.76 10.31
C LEU A 130 -8.45 -6.05 11.67
N LEU A 131 -8.41 -5.01 12.50
CA LEU A 131 -7.98 -5.06 13.89
C LEU A 131 -9.17 -5.11 14.85
N PRO A 132 -8.98 -5.57 16.10
CA PRO A 132 -10.02 -5.50 17.12
C PRO A 132 -10.51 -4.07 17.35
N GLU A 133 -11.82 -3.96 17.55
CA GLU A 133 -12.46 -2.71 17.96
C GLU A 133 -12.00 -2.30 19.37
N ARG A 134 -11.77 -1.00 19.60
CA ARG A 134 -11.27 -0.46 20.88
C ARG A 134 -11.81 0.95 21.19
N PRO A 135 -11.83 1.39 22.45
CA PRO A 135 -12.28 2.73 22.81
C PRO A 135 -11.33 3.81 22.28
N VAL A 136 -11.89 4.93 21.81
CA VAL A 136 -11.11 6.08 21.33
C VAL A 136 -10.25 6.67 22.46
N GLU A 137 -10.74 6.64 23.70
CA GLU A 137 -10.03 7.19 24.87
C GLU A 137 -8.70 6.49 25.16
N GLY A 138 -8.51 5.28 24.63
CA GLY A 138 -7.27 4.51 24.76
C GLY A 138 -6.25 4.75 23.64
N LEU A 139 -6.54 5.63 22.67
CA LEU A 139 -5.64 5.92 21.56
C LEU A 139 -4.63 7.03 21.89
N PRO A 140 -3.42 6.99 21.29
CA PRO A 140 -2.51 8.13 21.31
C PRO A 140 -3.14 9.37 20.65
N PRO A 141 -2.66 10.59 20.94
CA PRO A 141 -3.11 11.78 20.25
C PRO A 141 -3.00 11.67 18.72
N ALA A 142 -3.88 12.36 18.00
CA ALA A 142 -3.85 12.48 16.54
C ALA A 142 -2.78 13.47 16.06
N ASP A 143 -1.55 13.30 16.53
CA ASP A 143 -0.45 14.18 16.18
C ASP A 143 0.06 13.91 14.75
N PRO A 144 0.57 14.93 14.03
CA PRO A 144 1.22 14.74 12.74
C PRO A 144 2.42 13.81 12.81
N THR A 145 2.64 13.07 11.72
CA THR A 145 3.81 12.20 11.51
C THR A 145 4.61 12.69 10.30
N ASP A 146 5.67 11.97 9.93
CA ASP A 146 6.42 12.27 8.70
C ASP A 146 5.55 12.08 7.43
N GLU A 147 4.46 11.30 7.53
CA GLU A 147 3.65 10.89 6.37
C GLU A 147 2.17 11.33 6.44
N THR A 148 1.72 11.83 7.60
CA THR A 148 0.32 12.20 7.84
C THR A 148 0.18 13.48 8.65
N GLU A 149 -0.96 14.18 8.48
CA GLU A 149 -1.34 15.31 9.35
C GLU A 149 -1.95 14.84 10.69
N GLY A 150 -1.88 13.54 10.97
CA GLY A 150 -2.59 12.87 12.06
C GLY A 150 -3.77 12.04 11.57
N TRP A 151 -4.50 11.46 12.53
CA TRP A 151 -5.65 10.60 12.28
C TRP A 151 -6.98 11.24 12.68
N GLN A 152 -8.07 10.81 12.05
CA GLN A 152 -9.42 11.25 12.32
C GLN A 152 -10.41 10.07 12.25
N LEU A 153 -11.64 10.31 12.71
CA LEU A 153 -12.68 9.29 12.80
C LEU A 153 -13.65 9.38 11.61
N LEU A 154 -13.63 8.37 10.75
CA LEU A 154 -14.60 8.20 9.69
C LEU A 154 -15.84 7.49 10.22
N ARG A 155 -16.98 8.20 10.25
CA ARG A 155 -18.24 7.72 10.87
C ARG A 155 -19.31 7.26 9.90
N ARG A 156 -19.07 7.43 8.60
CA ARG A 156 -19.97 7.02 7.53
C ARG A 156 -19.12 6.61 6.32
N PRO A 157 -19.66 5.83 5.38
CA PRO A 157 -18.94 5.55 4.15
C PRO A 157 -18.73 6.85 3.36
N GLU A 158 -17.48 7.19 3.09
CA GLU A 158 -17.07 8.32 2.27
C GLU A 158 -16.13 7.85 1.17
N GLU A 159 -15.95 8.68 0.15
CA GLU A 159 -14.92 8.47 -0.85
C GLU A 159 -13.56 8.86 -0.27
N LEU A 160 -12.59 7.94 -0.39
CA LEU A 160 -11.21 8.13 0.04
C LEU A 160 -10.30 8.38 -1.16
N ALA A 161 -9.09 8.84 -0.88
CA ALA A 161 -8.04 9.16 -1.85
C ALA A 161 -7.72 8.00 -2.81
N PHE A 162 -7.90 6.76 -2.36
CA PHE A 162 -7.66 5.56 -3.14
C PHE A 162 -8.97 4.78 -3.38
N PRO A 163 -9.30 4.42 -4.64
CA PRO A 163 -10.54 3.73 -4.96
C PRO A 163 -10.77 2.43 -4.17
N LEU A 164 -9.72 1.62 -3.97
CA LEU A 164 -9.84 0.37 -3.22
C LEU A 164 -10.04 0.61 -1.71
N HIS A 165 -9.54 1.73 -1.16
CA HIS A 165 -9.85 2.11 0.23
C HIS A 165 -11.33 2.47 0.36
N THR A 166 -11.89 3.18 -0.63
CA THR A 166 -13.34 3.47 -0.69
C THR A 166 -14.17 2.19 -0.72
N VAL A 167 -13.76 1.19 -1.49
CA VAL A 167 -14.46 -0.12 -1.54
C VAL A 167 -14.42 -0.81 -0.18
N ALA A 168 -13.25 -0.87 0.46
CA ALA A 168 -13.09 -1.52 1.77
C ALA A 168 -13.85 -0.80 2.89
N VAL A 169 -13.85 0.53 2.90
CA VAL A 169 -14.63 1.32 3.88
C VAL A 169 -16.12 1.07 3.71
N ARG A 170 -16.64 1.10 2.47
CA ARG A 170 -18.07 0.80 2.21
C ARG A 170 -18.42 -0.61 2.69
N ALA A 171 -17.56 -1.59 2.39
CA ALA A 171 -17.73 -2.97 2.85
C ALA A 171 -17.82 -3.10 4.37
N TRP A 172 -16.96 -2.39 5.09
CA TRP A 172 -16.98 -2.40 6.54
C TRP A 172 -18.28 -1.81 7.09
N PHE A 173 -18.71 -0.64 6.60
CA PHE A 173 -19.97 0.00 7.01
C PHE A 173 -21.22 -0.81 6.63
N GLU A 174 -21.16 -1.61 5.56
CA GLU A 174 -22.20 -2.56 5.16
C GLU A 174 -22.23 -3.83 6.03
N GLY A 175 -21.28 -4.00 6.95
CA GLY A 175 -21.18 -5.19 7.78
C GLY A 175 -20.68 -6.43 7.02
N ARG A 176 -19.88 -6.26 5.95
CA ARG A 176 -19.33 -7.40 5.21
C ARG A 176 -18.07 -8.01 5.85
N TYR A 177 -17.47 -7.30 6.81
CA TYR A 177 -16.21 -7.70 7.45
C TYR A 177 -16.36 -8.10 8.93
N ILE A 178 -17.58 -8.23 9.43
CA ILE A 178 -17.88 -8.74 10.79
C ILE A 178 -17.59 -10.23 10.89
#